data_AF-A0A6M0S923-F1
#
_entry.id   AF-A0A6M0S923-F1
#
_cell.length_a   1.000
_cell.length_b   1.000
_cell.length_c   1.000
_cell.angle_alpha   90.00
_cell.angle_beta   90.00
_cell.angle_gamma   90.00
#
_symmetry.space_group_name_H-M   'P 1'
#
loop_
_entity.id
_entity.type
_entity.pdbx_description
1 polymer ?
#
loop_
_entity_poly.entity_id
_entity_poly.type
_entity_poly.pdbx_seq_one_letter_code
_entity_poly.pdbx_strand_id
1 'polypeptide(L)'
;MKNIQMPVVVNLGKTSKKNIKKLEKGRGKLMDEVQEVLERTQYQLGDAAEDKILVPIVVVYKEKPKKIKTALDWFNKQAVLK
;
A
#
# COMPACT_ATOMS: atom_id res chain seq x y z
N MET A 1 11.43 -22.47 17.72
CA MET A 1 10.31 -21.49 17.71
C MET A 1 10.36 -20.73 16.40
N LYS A 2 9.26 -20.63 15.64
CA LYS A 2 9.23 -19.81 14.41
C LYS A 2 9.27 -18.34 14.83
N ASN A 3 10.38 -17.66 14.53
CA ASN A 3 10.51 -16.22 14.72
C ASN A 3 9.69 -15.51 13.63
N ILE A 4 8.38 -15.31 13.88
CA ILE A 4 7.50 -14.60 12.95
C ILE A 4 7.72 -13.10 13.21
N GLN A 5 8.56 -12.48 12.38
CA GLN A 5 8.69 -11.02 12.38
C GLN A 5 7.41 -10.41 11.79
N MET A 6 6.92 -9.34 12.43
CA MET A 6 5.79 -8.59 11.91
C MET A 6 6.13 -8.02 10.52
N PRO A 7 5.22 -8.10 9.55
CA PRO A 7 5.46 -7.53 8.23
C PRO A 7 5.59 -6.02 8.33
N VAL A 8 6.60 -5.46 7.66
CA VAL A 8 6.75 -4.01 7.50
C VAL A 8 5.77 -3.54 6.43
N VAL A 9 4.82 -2.70 6.80
CA VAL A 9 3.81 -2.16 5.88
C VAL A 9 4.17 -0.73 5.50
N VAL A 10 4.43 -0.50 4.20
CA VAL A 10 4.79 0.81 3.65
C VAL A 10 3.76 1.22 2.61
N ASN A 11 3.27 2.46 2.71
CA ASN A 11 2.35 3.03 1.73
C ASN A 11 3.12 3.77 0.64
N LEU A 12 3.07 3.26 -0.60
CA LEU A 12 3.69 3.86 -1.79
C LEU A 12 2.81 4.92 -2.47
N GLY A 13 1.65 5.23 -1.89
CA GLY A 13 0.72 6.23 -2.41
C GLY A 13 -0.09 5.76 -3.62
N LYS A 14 -0.52 6.72 -4.44
CA LYS A 14 -1.39 6.49 -5.60
C LYS A 14 -0.54 6.32 -6.85
N THR A 15 -0.89 5.33 -7.67
CA THR A 15 -0.18 5.09 -8.93
C THR A 15 -1.14 4.88 -10.10
N SER A 16 -0.62 5.05 -11.31
CA SER A 16 -1.40 4.87 -12.54
C SER A 16 -1.48 3.41 -12.97
N LYS A 17 -2.55 3.03 -13.69
CA LYS A 17 -2.69 1.67 -14.28
C LYS A 17 -1.50 1.29 -15.17
N LYS A 18 -0.88 2.26 -15.85
CA LYS A 18 0.30 2.04 -16.68
C LYS A 18 1.51 1.63 -15.84
N ASN A 19 1.72 2.25 -14.69
CA ASN A 19 2.82 1.92 -13.79
C ASN A 19 2.60 0.57 -13.11
N ILE A 20 1.35 0.24 -12.74
CA ILE A 20 0.98 -1.08 -12.20
C ILE A 20 1.35 -2.19 -13.21
N LYS A 21 0.97 -2.04 -14.49
CA LYS A 21 1.34 -3.00 -15.54
C LYS A 21 2.83 -3.14 -15.79
N LYS A 22 3.63 -2.12 -15.45
CA LYS A 22 5.10 -2.18 -15.54
C LYS A 22 5.68 -2.90 -14.31
N LEU A 23 5.16 -2.62 -13.13
CA LEU A 23 5.50 -3.31 -11.89
C LEU A 23 5.26 -4.82 -11.99
N GLU A 24 4.10 -5.24 -12.54
CA GLU A 24 3.80 -6.67 -12.79
C GLU A 24 4.85 -7.37 -13.66
N LYS A 25 5.59 -6.60 -14.48
CA LYS A 25 6.67 -7.08 -15.34
C LYS A 25 8.06 -6.87 -14.71
N GLY A 26 8.13 -6.54 -13.42
CA GLY A 26 9.36 -6.30 -12.68
C GLY A 26 10.15 -5.08 -13.16
N ARG A 27 9.49 -4.01 -13.67
CA ARG A 27 10.20 -2.86 -14.25
C ARG A 27 9.52 -1.51 -14.02
N GLY A 28 10.31 -0.46 -14.21
CA GLY A 28 9.88 0.95 -14.22
C GLY A 28 9.72 1.56 -12.84
N LYS A 29 9.44 2.86 -12.79
CA LYS A 29 9.49 3.70 -11.57
C LYS A 29 8.91 3.09 -10.28
N LEU A 30 7.76 2.42 -10.36
CA LEU A 30 7.14 1.82 -9.19
C LEU A 30 7.93 0.61 -8.66
N MET A 31 8.61 -0.14 -9.55
CA MET A 31 9.55 -1.19 -9.15
C MET A 31 10.79 -0.58 -8.49
N ASP A 32 11.29 0.54 -9.03
CA ASP A 32 12.44 1.26 -8.46
C ASP A 32 12.12 1.74 -7.03
N GLU A 33 10.91 2.26 -6.80
CA GLU A 33 10.40 2.64 -5.47
C GLU A 33 10.27 1.44 -4.52
N VAL A 34 9.81 0.28 -5.01
CA VAL A 34 9.75 -0.96 -4.21
C VAL A 34 11.15 -1.40 -3.79
N GLN A 35 12.12 -1.33 -4.70
CA GLN A 35 13.51 -1.69 -4.41
C GLN A 35 14.13 -0.74 -3.37
N GLU A 36 13.92 0.56 -3.51
CA GLU A 36 14.36 1.56 -2.53
C GLU A 36 13.79 1.28 -1.13
N VAL A 37 12.52 0.89 -1.05
CA VAL A 37 11.89 0.51 0.24
C VAL A 37 12.51 -0.76 0.81
N LEU A 38 12.81 -1.77 -0.02
CA LEU A 38 13.49 -2.98 0.43
C LEU A 38 14.88 -2.68 0.99
N GLU A 39 15.68 -1.88 0.28
CA GLU A 39 17.02 -1.48 0.71
C GLU A 39 16.98 -0.71 2.04
N ARG A 40 16.05 0.25 2.17
CA ARG A 40 15.83 0.98 3.43
C ARG A 40 15.38 0.06 4.56
N THR A 41 14.48 -0.87 4.27
CA THR A 41 13.98 -1.82 5.28
C THR A 41 15.09 -2.74 5.74
N GLN A 42 15.93 -3.24 4.82
CA GLN A 42 17.11 -4.04 5.15
C GLN A 42 18.08 -3.27 6.04
N TYR A 43 18.37 -2.00 5.70
CA TYR A 43 19.20 -1.13 6.51
C TYR A 43 18.63 -0.91 7.92
N GLN A 44 17.30 -0.71 8.05
CA GLN A 44 16.64 -0.51 9.34
C GLN A 44 16.62 -1.77 10.21
N LEU A 45 16.59 -2.96 9.60
CA LEU A 45 16.58 -4.23 10.32
C LEU A 45 17.97 -4.64 10.82
N GLY A 46 19.05 -4.12 10.22
CA GLY A 46 20.43 -4.44 10.60
C GLY A 46 20.69 -5.94 10.65
N ASP A 47 21.31 -6.41 11.72
CA ASP A 47 21.66 -7.81 12.00
C ASP A 47 20.45 -8.76 11.89
N ALA A 48 19.23 -8.25 12.11
CA ALA A 48 18.02 -9.06 12.01
C ALA A 48 17.70 -9.50 10.57
N ALA A 49 18.33 -8.89 9.55
CA ALA A 49 18.15 -9.18 8.13
C ALA A 49 19.38 -9.81 7.45
N GLU A 50 20.52 -9.92 8.13
CA GLU A 50 21.82 -10.27 7.51
C GLU A 50 21.81 -11.64 6.79
N ASP A 51 21.03 -12.60 7.30
CA ASP A 51 20.88 -13.95 6.70
C ASP A 51 19.48 -14.21 6.14
N LYS A 52 18.66 -13.17 5.92
CA LYS A 52 17.26 -13.34 5.51
C LYS A 52 16.98 -12.75 4.14
N ILE A 53 16.22 -13.50 3.35
CA ILE A 53 15.66 -13.01 2.10
C ILE A 53 14.39 -12.22 2.42
N LEU A 54 14.42 -10.92 2.14
CA LEU A 54 13.23 -10.08 2.20
C LEU A 54 12.40 -10.27 0.92
N VAL A 55 11.17 -10.76 1.06
CA VAL A 55 10.24 -10.95 -0.06
C VAL A 55 9.17 -9.86 0.01
N PRO A 56 9.10 -8.92 -0.96
CA PRO A 56 8.07 -7.89 -0.97
C PRO A 56 6.71 -8.49 -1.35
N ILE A 57 5.67 -8.16 -0.57
CA ILE A 57 4.27 -8.38 -0.96
C ILE A 57 3.67 -7.02 -1.32
N VAL A 58 3.40 -6.78 -2.60
CA VAL A 58 2.83 -5.50 -3.06
C VAL A 58 1.32 -5.64 -3.27
N VAL A 59 0.55 -4.87 -2.52
CA VAL A 59 -0.92 -4.84 -2.62
C VAL A 59 -1.37 -3.61 -3.38
N VAL A 60 -1.97 -3.81 -4.55
CA VAL A 60 -2.61 -2.74 -5.31
C VAL A 60 -4.11 -2.79 -5.05
N TYR A 61 -4.67 -1.71 -4.54
CA TYR A 61 -6.09 -1.61 -4.22
C TYR A 61 -6.68 -0.28 -4.71
N LYS A 62 -8.02 -0.25 -4.84
CA LYS A 62 -8.76 0.98 -5.09
C LYS A 62 -9.27 1.53 -3.77
N GLU A 63 -8.82 2.73 -3.40
CA GLU A 63 -9.36 3.43 -2.24
C GLU A 63 -10.86 3.71 -2.44
N LYS A 64 -11.68 3.34 -1.46
CA LYS A 64 -13.12 3.65 -1.49
C LYS A 64 -13.28 5.17 -1.32
N PRO A 65 -14.03 5.86 -2.21
CA PRO A 65 -14.22 7.30 -2.07
C PRO A 65 -14.87 7.61 -0.72
N LYS A 66 -14.30 8.58 0.01
CA LYS A 66 -14.94 9.10 1.22
C LYS A 66 -16.25 9.76 0.81
N LYS A 67 -17.38 9.30 1.37
CA LYS A 67 -18.67 9.97 1.16
C LYS A 67 -18.59 11.35 1.80
N ILE A 68 -18.55 12.40 0.98
CA ILE A 68 -18.73 13.77 1.45
C ILE A 68 -20.20 13.88 1.82
N LYS A 69 -20.51 13.97 3.11
CA LYS A 69 -21.88 14.26 3.56
C LYS A 69 -22.21 15.67 3.11
N THR A 70 -23.00 15.80 2.06
CA THR A 70 -23.49 17.11 1.62
C THR A 70 -24.71 17.53 2.44
N ALA A 71 -25.07 18.82 2.41
CA ALA A 71 -26.34 19.27 3.00
C ALA A 71 -27.53 18.50 2.40
N LEU A 72 -27.43 18.11 1.13
CA LEU A 72 -28.40 17.26 0.44
C LEU A 72 -28.58 15.88 1.09
N ASP A 73 -27.50 15.28 1.60
CA ASP A 73 -27.55 14.02 2.35
C ASP A 73 -28.30 14.17 3.69
N TRP A 74 -28.26 15.35 4.32
CA TRP A 74 -29.00 15.64 5.56
C TRP A 74 -30.50 15.78 5.30
N PHE A 75 -30.88 16.51 4.24
CA PHE A 75 -32.29 16.68 3.86
C PHE A 75 -32.95 15.36 3.45
N ASN A 76 -32.27 14.54 2.63
CA ASN A 76 -32.79 13.24 2.23
C ASN A 76 -32.97 12.27 3.42
N LYS A 77 -32.11 12.36 4.44
CA LYS A 77 -32.25 11.56 5.66
C LYS A 77 -33.51 11.92 6.46
N GLN A 78 -33.95 13.18 6.44
CA GLN A 78 -35.20 13.60 7.11
C GLN A 78 -36.46 13.17 6.34
N ALA A 79 -36.39 13.11 5.01
CA ALA A 79 -37.51 12.71 4.16
C ALA A 79 -37.85 11.21 4.26
N VAL A 80 -36.87 10.36 4.59
CA VAL A 80 -37.02 8.89 4.70
C VAL A 80 -37.52 8.45 6.10
N LEU A 81 -37.53 9.36 7.09
CA LEU A 81 -37.98 9.07 8.47
C LEU A 81 -39.42 9.50 8.76
N LYS A 82 -40.19 9.86 7.72
CA LYS A 82 -41.64 10.06 7.78
C LYS A 82 -42.34 8.90 7.12
#